data_AF-A0A2A2GYK3-F1
#
_entry.id   AF-A0A2A2GYK3-F1
#
_cell.length_a   1.000
_cell.length_b   1.000
_cell.length_c   1.000
_cell.angle_alpha   90.00
_cell.angle_beta   90.00
_cell.angle_gamma   90.00
#
_symmetry.space_group_name_H-M   'P 1'
#
loop_
_entity.id
_entity.type
_entity.pdbx_description
1 polymer ?
#
loop_
_entity_poly.entity_id
_entity_poly.type
_entity_poly.pdbx_seq_one_letter_code
_entity_poly.pdbx_strand_id
1 'polypeptide(L)'
;MQIMDVGTIGIMTDLIMLTSKFLIALLLGKYFFKLDSQTTILIGAGSSICGAAAILATVVIFGTLAIFLYPWFYHLNQIHHWFSLDPAQFGIFVGSSVHEVAQVVAVGHAISPEAENSAVISKMIRVMILAPFLLILSGYLNRKMVTSNLSQSKPTIVIPWFAIIFIIIAYINSFHLLPQILVQSIITLDTILLSMAMAALGLTTHISAIRQAGIKPLVMALCLFGWLTIGGLFINSSMQSIFH
;
A
#
# COMPACT_ATOMS: atom_id res chain seq x y z
N MET A 1 -1.52 -2.83 -23.44
CA MET A 1 -1.31 -1.39 -23.14
C MET A 1 -1.69 -0.99 -21.71
N GLN A 2 -2.36 -1.82 -20.91
CA GLN A 2 -2.68 -1.52 -19.49
C GLN A 2 -1.48 -1.07 -18.64
N ILE A 3 -0.29 -1.65 -18.82
CA ILE A 3 0.91 -1.30 -18.01
C ILE A 3 1.46 0.10 -18.33
N MET A 4 1.27 0.59 -19.56
CA MET A 4 1.78 1.91 -19.97
C MET A 4 0.87 3.05 -19.50
N ASP A 5 -0.46 2.85 -19.56
CA ASP A 5 -1.43 3.87 -19.12
C ASP A 5 -1.52 3.95 -17.58
N VAL A 6 -1.45 2.80 -16.89
CA VAL A 6 -1.37 2.74 -15.42
C VAL A 6 -0.01 3.24 -14.92
N GLY A 7 1.06 3.08 -15.72
CA GLY A 7 2.43 3.35 -15.30
C GLY A 7 2.66 4.78 -14.82
N THR A 8 2.40 5.79 -15.65
CA THR A 8 2.72 7.18 -15.30
C THR A 8 1.79 7.74 -14.23
N ILE A 9 0.47 7.53 -14.37
CA ILE A 9 -0.53 8.01 -13.40
C ILE A 9 -0.37 7.29 -12.07
N GLY A 10 -0.14 5.97 -12.09
CA GLY A 10 0.11 5.16 -10.90
C GLY A 10 1.37 5.60 -10.17
N ILE A 11 2.51 5.77 -10.87
CA ILE A 11 3.76 6.25 -10.26
C ILE A 11 3.59 7.63 -9.62
N MET A 12 2.98 8.58 -10.33
CA MET A 12 2.73 9.94 -9.82
C MET A 12 1.84 9.91 -8.58
N THR A 13 0.72 9.18 -8.66
CA THR A 13 -0.23 9.03 -7.56
C THR A 13 0.44 8.38 -6.35
N ASP A 14 1.18 7.30 -6.55
CA ASP A 14 1.88 6.58 -5.49
C ASP A 14 2.96 7.45 -4.83
N LEU A 15 3.69 8.25 -5.60
CA LEU A 15 4.70 9.17 -5.06
C LEU A 15 4.07 10.27 -4.22
N ILE A 16 2.97 10.88 -4.68
CA ILE A 16 2.23 11.91 -3.96
C ILE A 16 1.60 11.31 -2.69
N MET A 17 0.98 10.13 -2.78
CA MET A 17 0.36 9.48 -1.63
C MET A 17 1.38 9.02 -0.59
N LEU A 18 2.53 8.49 -1.02
CA LEU A 18 3.62 8.10 -0.13
C LEU A 18 4.20 9.31 0.60
N THR A 19 4.53 10.37 -0.14
CA THR A 19 5.14 11.58 0.43
C THR A 19 4.18 12.32 1.35
N SER A 20 2.93 12.54 0.93
CA SER A 20 1.90 13.21 1.75
C SER A 20 1.62 12.42 3.04
N LYS A 21 1.46 11.10 2.96
CA LYS A 21 1.23 10.26 4.12
C LYS A 21 2.41 10.27 5.08
N PHE A 22 3.63 10.16 4.57
CA PHE A 22 4.83 10.23 5.40
C PHE A 22 4.92 11.58 6.11
N LEU A 23 4.67 12.68 5.40
CA LEU A 23 4.71 14.03 5.98
C LEU A 23 3.63 14.21 7.05
N ILE A 24 2.39 13.80 6.79
CA ILE A 24 1.30 13.86 7.76
C ILE A 24 1.62 13.00 8.98
N ALA A 25 2.22 11.82 8.79
CA ALA A 25 2.66 10.99 9.90
C ALA A 25 3.71 11.70 10.76
N LEU A 26 4.70 12.37 10.14
CA LEU A 26 5.68 13.17 10.87
C LEU A 26 5.04 14.33 11.64
N LEU A 27 4.09 15.04 11.00
CA LEU A 27 3.39 16.16 11.62
C LEU A 27 2.52 15.71 12.79
N LEU A 28 1.66 14.72 12.59
CA LEU A 28 0.78 14.18 13.64
C LEU A 28 1.59 13.57 14.79
N GLY A 29 2.58 12.73 14.48
CA GLY A 29 3.39 12.05 15.48
C GLY A 29 4.15 13.04 16.37
N LYS A 30 4.77 14.07 15.76
CA LYS A 30 5.55 15.07 16.49
C LYS A 30 4.71 16.11 17.21
N TYR A 31 3.73 16.71 16.53
CA TYR A 31 3.00 17.87 17.06
C TYR A 31 1.76 17.50 17.87
N PHE A 32 1.02 16.48 17.42
CA PHE A 32 -0.27 16.13 18.06
C PHE A 32 -0.09 15.05 19.13
N PHE A 33 0.55 13.93 18.79
CA PHE A 33 0.71 12.80 19.70
C PHE A 33 1.94 12.90 20.62
N LYS A 34 2.87 13.81 20.30
CA LYS A 34 4.14 14.04 21.01
C LYS A 34 4.93 12.73 21.21
N LEU A 35 4.97 11.92 20.16
CA LEU A 35 5.77 10.70 20.13
C LEU A 35 7.25 11.06 19.96
N ASP A 36 8.14 10.18 20.40
CA ASP A 36 9.55 10.36 20.13
C ASP A 36 9.82 10.30 18.62
N SER A 37 10.94 10.89 18.19
CA SER A 37 11.25 11.03 16.76
C SER A 37 11.50 9.69 16.08
N GLN A 38 12.05 8.70 16.78
CA GLN A 38 12.32 7.38 16.21
C GLN A 38 11.00 6.63 15.96
N THR A 39 10.11 6.60 16.94
CA THR A 39 8.77 6.01 16.82
C THR A 39 7.95 6.71 15.75
N THR A 40 7.99 8.05 15.67
CA THR A 40 7.27 8.81 14.64
C THR A 40 7.75 8.48 13.23
N ILE A 41 9.08 8.42 13.02
CA ILE A 41 9.67 8.07 11.72
C ILE A 41 9.37 6.62 11.36
N LEU A 42 9.49 5.70 12.33
CA LEU A 42 9.22 4.27 12.11
C LEU A 42 7.73 4.05 11.79
N ILE A 43 6.82 4.77 12.44
CA ILE A 43 5.39 4.74 12.12
C ILE A 43 5.11 5.37 10.76
N GLY A 44 5.70 6.52 10.46
CA GLY A 44 5.55 7.17 9.17
C GLY A 44 6.02 6.29 8.02
N ALA A 45 7.24 5.75 8.11
CA ALA A 45 7.82 4.88 7.09
C ALA A 45 7.08 3.54 7.00
N GLY A 46 6.81 2.90 8.13
CA GLY A 46 6.11 1.62 8.19
C GLY A 46 4.68 1.71 7.67
N SER A 47 3.91 2.72 8.10
CA SER A 47 2.55 2.93 7.59
C SER A 47 2.56 3.27 6.10
N SER A 48 3.51 4.09 5.63
CA SER A 48 3.52 4.58 4.25
C SER A 48 3.96 3.58 3.20
N ILE A 49 4.29 2.33 3.54
CA ILE A 49 4.76 1.38 2.53
C ILE A 49 4.19 -0.03 2.74
N CYS A 50 4.67 -0.79 3.74
CA CYS A 50 4.32 -2.21 3.93
C CYS A 50 4.23 -2.69 5.39
N GLY A 51 4.06 -1.82 6.38
CA GLY A 51 3.82 -2.20 7.78
C GLY A 51 5.09 -2.64 8.53
N ALA A 52 5.62 -1.76 9.40
CA ALA A 52 6.66 -2.17 10.35
C ALA A 52 6.09 -3.13 11.39
N ALA A 53 6.93 -4.03 11.93
CA ALA A 53 6.52 -5.10 12.86
C ALA A 53 5.67 -4.62 14.07
N ALA A 54 5.99 -3.45 14.63
CA ALA A 54 5.26 -2.85 15.76
C ALA A 54 3.84 -2.33 15.40
N ILE A 55 3.52 -2.24 14.11
CA ILE A 55 2.30 -1.61 13.55
C ILE A 55 1.42 -2.66 12.87
N LEU A 56 1.91 -3.90 12.73
CA LEU A 56 1.22 -5.03 12.07
C LEU A 56 -0.23 -5.17 12.57
N ALA A 57 -0.44 -5.08 13.88
CA ALA A 57 -1.76 -5.06 14.50
C ALA A 57 -2.74 -4.05 13.85
N THR A 58 -2.31 -2.81 13.66
CA THR A 58 -3.15 -1.77 13.03
C THR A 58 -3.30 -1.98 11.54
N VAL A 59 -2.29 -2.53 10.85
CA VAL A 59 -2.36 -2.88 9.43
C VAL A 59 -3.41 -3.96 9.19
N VAL A 60 -3.49 -4.95 10.09
CA VAL A 60 -4.53 -5.99 10.03
C VAL A 60 -5.89 -5.36 10.23
N ILE A 61 -6.10 -4.59 11.30
CA ILE A 61 -7.42 -4.00 11.60
C ILE A 61 -7.91 -3.10 10.46
N PHE A 62 -7.10 -2.12 10.06
CA PHE A 62 -7.51 -1.16 9.02
C PHE A 62 -7.57 -1.80 7.64
N GLY A 63 -6.73 -2.78 7.38
CA GLY A 63 -6.76 -3.52 6.13
C GLY A 63 -7.96 -4.45 6.01
N THR A 64 -8.34 -5.15 7.09
CA THR A 64 -9.60 -5.91 7.14
C THR A 64 -10.80 -4.97 6.98
N LEU A 65 -10.78 -3.79 7.61
CA LEU A 65 -11.81 -2.78 7.37
C LEU A 65 -11.85 -2.34 5.90
N ALA A 66 -10.69 -2.17 5.25
CA ALA A 66 -10.61 -1.77 3.84
C ALA A 66 -11.23 -2.81 2.90
N ILE A 67 -11.07 -4.11 3.17
CA ILE A 67 -11.66 -5.21 2.38
C ILE A 67 -13.17 -5.04 2.21
N PHE A 68 -13.87 -4.53 3.22
CA PHE A 68 -15.31 -4.30 3.14
C PHE A 68 -15.65 -2.87 2.73
N LEU A 69 -14.93 -1.88 3.26
CA LEU A 69 -15.24 -0.47 3.09
C LEU A 69 -15.06 -0.02 1.63
N TYR A 70 -14.03 -0.50 0.94
CA TYR A 70 -13.70 -0.05 -0.41
C TYR A 70 -14.71 -0.57 -1.45
N PRO A 71 -15.06 -1.87 -1.49
CA PRO A 71 -16.12 -2.33 -2.39
C PRO A 71 -17.48 -1.70 -2.10
N TRP A 72 -17.81 -1.50 -0.83
CA TRP A 72 -19.01 -0.76 -0.44
C TRP A 72 -19.01 0.67 -0.99
N PHE A 73 -17.90 1.39 -0.84
CA PHE A 73 -17.73 2.73 -1.40
C PHE A 73 -17.83 2.74 -2.93
N TYR A 74 -17.19 1.80 -3.63
CA TYR A 74 -17.24 1.71 -5.08
C TYR A 74 -18.68 1.54 -5.58
N HIS A 75 -19.46 0.65 -4.95
CA HIS A 75 -20.85 0.43 -5.31
C HIS A 75 -21.72 1.67 -5.07
N LEU A 76 -21.53 2.36 -3.94
CA LEU A 76 -22.22 3.63 -3.66
C LEU A 76 -21.86 4.71 -4.68
N ASN A 77 -20.59 4.80 -5.07
CA ASN A 77 -20.14 5.75 -6.08
C ASN A 77 -20.75 5.47 -7.46
N GLN A 78 -20.99 4.21 -7.81
CA GLN A 78 -21.71 3.85 -9.04
C GLN A 78 -23.19 4.26 -9.03
N ILE A 79 -23.81 4.37 -7.85
CA ILE A 79 -25.21 4.82 -7.71
C ILE A 79 -25.30 6.35 -7.72
N HIS A 80 -24.40 7.02 -6.99
CA HIS A 80 -24.47 8.47 -6.79
C HIS A 80 -23.62 9.28 -7.77
N HIS A 81 -22.74 8.64 -8.53
CA HIS A 81 -21.83 9.25 -9.50
C HIS A 81 -21.04 10.44 -8.93
N TRP A 82 -20.60 10.38 -7.68
CA TRP A 82 -19.80 11.44 -7.06
C TRP A 82 -18.45 11.64 -7.78
N PHE A 83 -17.86 10.53 -8.24
CA PHE A 83 -16.60 10.50 -8.97
C PHE A 83 -16.68 9.56 -10.17
N SER A 84 -16.17 9.97 -11.32
CA SER A 84 -16.05 9.12 -12.52
C SER A 84 -14.84 8.19 -12.37
N LEU A 85 -14.99 7.10 -11.61
CA LEU A 85 -13.93 6.11 -11.37
C LEU A 85 -14.21 4.82 -12.15
N ASP A 86 -13.45 4.61 -13.22
CA ASP A 86 -13.40 3.35 -13.95
C ASP A 86 -12.74 2.23 -13.10
N PRO A 87 -12.97 0.91 -13.35
CA PRO A 87 -12.36 -0.14 -12.53
C PRO A 87 -10.84 -0.06 -12.44
N ALA A 88 -10.14 0.27 -13.53
CA ALA A 88 -8.68 0.40 -13.51
C ALA A 88 -8.23 1.54 -12.58
N GLN A 89 -8.93 2.68 -12.63
CA GLN A 89 -8.70 3.85 -11.81
C GLN A 89 -8.99 3.59 -10.32
N PHE A 90 -10.09 2.91 -10.04
CA PHE A 90 -10.39 2.45 -8.68
C PHE A 90 -9.31 1.48 -8.18
N GLY A 91 -8.81 0.61 -9.06
CA GLY A 91 -7.66 -0.25 -8.79
C GLY A 91 -6.43 0.54 -8.33
N ILE A 92 -6.03 1.58 -9.08
CA ILE A 92 -4.91 2.45 -8.69
C ILE A 92 -5.16 3.09 -7.31
N PHE A 93 -6.39 3.56 -7.05
CA PHE A 93 -6.75 4.10 -5.74
C PHE A 93 -6.62 3.06 -4.61
N VAL A 94 -7.07 1.83 -4.83
CA VAL A 94 -6.93 0.72 -3.87
C VAL A 94 -5.45 0.40 -3.63
N GLY A 95 -4.67 0.21 -4.69
CA GLY A 95 -3.24 -0.14 -4.61
C GLY A 95 -2.41 0.92 -3.89
N SER A 96 -2.73 2.19 -4.12
CA SER A 96 -2.05 3.34 -3.52
C SER A 96 -2.46 3.63 -2.07
N SER A 97 -3.63 3.15 -1.61
CA SER A 97 -4.16 3.44 -0.26
C SER A 97 -4.11 2.25 0.71
N VAL A 98 -4.30 1.02 0.24
CA VAL A 98 -4.32 -0.17 1.10
C VAL A 98 -2.89 -0.60 1.47
N HIS A 99 -2.72 -1.05 2.71
CA HIS A 99 -1.42 -1.14 3.37
C HIS A 99 -0.63 -2.40 3.03
N GLU A 100 -1.30 -3.48 2.62
CA GLU A 100 -0.69 -4.79 2.39
C GLU A 100 -1.23 -5.41 1.07
N VAL A 101 -0.44 -6.27 0.44
CA VAL A 101 -0.69 -6.78 -0.92
C VAL A 101 -1.89 -7.70 -0.96
N ALA A 102 -2.02 -8.63 -0.02
CA ALA A 102 -3.16 -9.55 -0.01
C ALA A 102 -4.49 -8.82 0.20
N GLN A 103 -4.49 -7.77 1.02
CA GLN A 103 -5.65 -6.92 1.20
C GLN A 103 -6.00 -6.14 -0.08
N VAL A 104 -4.98 -5.68 -0.83
CA VAL A 104 -5.16 -5.05 -2.15
C VAL A 104 -5.80 -6.02 -3.13
N VAL A 105 -5.29 -7.26 -3.20
CA VAL A 105 -5.85 -8.33 -4.04
C VAL A 105 -7.31 -8.60 -3.65
N ALA A 106 -7.59 -8.80 -2.36
CA ALA A 106 -8.95 -9.07 -1.87
C ALA A 106 -9.95 -7.95 -2.22
N VAL A 107 -9.55 -6.68 -2.05
CA VAL A 107 -10.40 -5.54 -2.44
C VAL A 107 -10.61 -5.51 -3.94
N GLY A 108 -9.54 -5.58 -4.74
CA GLY A 108 -9.62 -5.48 -6.20
C GLY A 108 -10.43 -6.63 -6.82
N HIS A 109 -10.22 -7.85 -6.34
CA HIS A 109 -10.94 -9.05 -6.77
C HIS A 109 -12.45 -8.93 -6.54
N ALA A 110 -12.87 -8.28 -5.45
CA ALA A 110 -14.28 -8.03 -5.16
C ALA A 110 -14.95 -7.02 -6.13
N ILE A 111 -14.18 -6.29 -6.92
CA ILE A 111 -14.68 -5.31 -7.90
C ILE A 111 -14.68 -5.90 -9.31
N SER A 112 -13.50 -6.19 -9.86
CA SER A 112 -13.30 -6.74 -11.19
C SER A 112 -11.86 -7.20 -11.39
N PRO A 113 -11.60 -8.12 -12.34
CA PRO A 113 -10.23 -8.53 -12.69
C PRO A 113 -9.32 -7.34 -13.11
N GLU A 114 -9.91 -6.32 -13.73
CA GLU A 114 -9.16 -5.12 -14.14
C GLU A 114 -8.78 -4.24 -12.94
N ALA A 115 -9.69 -4.05 -11.98
CA ALA A 115 -9.39 -3.33 -10.75
C ALA A 115 -8.32 -4.06 -9.93
N GLU A 116 -8.41 -5.38 -9.83
CA GLU A 116 -7.42 -6.23 -9.17
C GLU A 116 -6.03 -6.05 -9.79
N ASN A 117 -5.90 -6.22 -11.11
CA ASN A 117 -4.63 -6.09 -11.81
C ASN A 117 -4.01 -4.70 -11.61
N SER A 118 -4.78 -3.63 -11.81
CA SER A 118 -4.30 -2.26 -11.60
C SER A 118 -3.90 -1.99 -10.15
N ALA A 119 -4.65 -2.52 -9.18
CA ALA A 119 -4.35 -2.35 -7.77
C ALA A 119 -3.07 -3.06 -7.35
N VAL A 120 -2.87 -4.31 -7.78
CA VAL A 120 -1.64 -5.06 -7.50
C VAL A 120 -0.44 -4.38 -8.16
N ILE A 121 -0.56 -3.93 -9.41
CA ILE A 121 0.50 -3.21 -10.11
C ILE A 121 0.92 -1.95 -9.34
N SER A 122 -0.04 -1.07 -8.99
CA SER A 122 0.26 0.14 -8.19
C SER A 122 0.89 -0.21 -6.84
N LYS A 123 0.36 -1.22 -6.15
CA LYS A 123 0.94 -1.67 -4.87
C LYS A 123 2.38 -2.14 -5.02
N MET A 124 2.69 -2.90 -6.07
CA MET A 124 4.05 -3.39 -6.36
C MET A 124 5.02 -2.25 -6.69
N ILE A 125 4.59 -1.25 -7.46
CA ILE A 125 5.38 -0.05 -7.74
C ILE A 125 5.80 0.62 -6.43
N ARG A 126 4.86 0.80 -5.50
CA ARG A 126 5.15 1.37 -4.17
C ARG A 126 6.14 0.53 -3.36
N VAL A 127 6.03 -0.80 -3.41
CA VAL A 127 6.98 -1.70 -2.75
C VAL A 127 8.38 -1.56 -3.34
N MET A 128 8.50 -1.38 -4.66
CA MET A 128 9.80 -1.12 -5.31
C MET A 128 10.38 0.24 -4.90
N ILE A 129 9.55 1.27 -4.77
CA ILE A 129 9.95 2.63 -4.33
C ILE A 129 10.38 2.66 -2.85
N LEU A 130 10.07 1.62 -2.06
CA LEU A 130 10.53 1.49 -0.66
C LEU A 130 12.04 1.57 -0.55
N ALA A 131 12.76 0.78 -1.37
CA ALA A 131 14.21 0.70 -1.30
C ALA A 131 14.85 2.09 -1.50
N PRO A 132 14.62 2.82 -2.60
CA PRO A 132 15.19 4.15 -2.77
C PRO A 132 14.72 5.15 -1.71
N PHE A 133 13.46 5.10 -1.28
CA PHE A 133 12.96 5.98 -0.22
C PHE A 133 13.68 5.78 1.11
N LEU A 134 13.85 4.53 1.56
CA LEU A 134 14.55 4.22 2.81
C LEU A 134 16.03 4.56 2.75
N LEU A 135 16.70 4.40 1.60
CA LEU A 135 18.09 4.81 1.41
C LEU A 135 18.25 6.33 1.58
N ILE A 136 17.38 7.11 0.94
CA ILE A 136 17.37 8.58 1.05
C ILE A 136 17.09 9.00 2.49
N LEU A 137 16.07 8.41 3.13
CA LEU A 137 15.71 8.70 4.51
C LEU A 137 16.84 8.34 5.48
N SER A 138 17.43 7.15 5.32
CA SER A 138 18.58 6.71 6.12
C SER A 138 19.76 7.66 5.95
N GLY A 139 20.07 8.09 4.71
CA GLY A 139 21.13 9.07 4.45
C GLY A 139 20.85 10.43 5.09
N TYR A 140 19.60 10.90 5.05
CA TYR A 140 19.18 12.16 5.67
C TYR A 140 19.26 12.11 7.20
N LEU A 141 18.79 11.02 7.83
CA LEU A 141 18.83 10.85 9.28
C LEU A 141 20.26 10.66 9.78
N ASN A 142 21.10 9.92 9.06
CA ASN A 142 22.48 9.67 9.44
C ASN A 142 23.34 10.95 9.36
N ARG A 143 23.04 11.88 8.43
CA ARG A 143 23.65 13.22 8.40
C ARG A 143 23.32 14.08 9.63
N LYS A 144 22.24 13.77 10.35
CA LYS A 144 21.81 14.48 11.56
C LYS A 144 22.32 13.85 12.87
N MET A 145 22.89 12.64 12.80
CA MET A 145 23.48 11.89 13.92
C MET A 145 25.01 11.71 13.75
N VAL A 146 25.71 12.72 13.23
CA VAL A 146 27.18 12.74 13.23
C VAL A 146 27.68 13.15 14.62
N THR A 147 27.48 12.27 15.61
CA THR A 147 28.16 12.33 16.92
C THR A 147 28.24 10.96 17.60
N SER A 148 28.44 9.87 16.85
CA SER A 148 28.87 8.59 17.44
C SER A 148 29.58 7.71 16.42
N ASN A 149 30.84 7.38 16.71
CA ASN A 149 31.75 6.52 15.96
C ASN A 149 31.29 5.04 15.90
N LEU A 150 30.22 4.73 15.17
CA LEU A 150 29.82 3.36 14.90
C LEU A 150 29.73 3.12 13.38
N SER A 151 30.69 2.35 12.90
CA SER A 151 30.77 1.60 11.64
C SER A 151 29.66 1.85 10.63
N GLN A 152 30.01 2.57 9.56
CA GLN A 152 29.21 2.73 8.34
C GLN A 152 28.91 1.35 7.72
N SER A 153 27.75 0.76 8.01
CA SER A 153 27.23 -0.30 7.16
C SER A 153 26.78 0.34 5.85
N LYS A 154 27.38 -0.07 4.72
CA LYS A 154 26.89 0.31 3.39
C LYS A 154 25.40 0.00 3.32
N PRO A 155 24.55 0.96 2.93
CA PRO A 155 23.13 0.69 2.81
C PRO A 155 22.93 -0.22 1.59
N THR A 156 22.51 -1.46 1.84
CA THR A 156 22.30 -2.46 0.80
C THR A 156 20.95 -2.24 0.15
N ILE A 157 20.95 -2.05 -1.17
CA ILE A 157 19.72 -1.96 -1.96
C ILE A 157 19.20 -3.39 -2.13
N VAL A 158 18.12 -3.73 -1.41
CA VAL A 158 17.43 -5.00 -1.62
C VAL A 158 16.34 -4.75 -2.65
N ILE A 159 16.58 -5.17 -3.89
CA ILE A 159 15.56 -5.18 -4.92
C ILE A 159 14.63 -6.37 -4.65
N PRO A 160 13.31 -6.17 -4.51
CA PRO A 160 12.37 -7.25 -4.32
C PRO A 160 12.32 -8.11 -5.60
N TRP A 161 13.04 -9.23 -5.61
CA TRP A 161 13.11 -10.15 -6.74
C TRP A 161 11.72 -10.68 -7.15
N PHE A 162 10.80 -10.82 -6.19
CA PHE A 162 9.40 -11.18 -6.45
C PHE A 162 8.69 -10.17 -7.37
N ALA A 163 9.01 -8.89 -7.24
CA ALA A 163 8.37 -7.84 -8.03
C ALA A 163 8.89 -7.83 -9.47
N ILE A 164 10.14 -8.24 -9.70
CA ILE A 164 10.68 -8.50 -11.06
C ILE A 164 9.93 -9.67 -11.70
N ILE A 165 9.78 -10.77 -10.97
CA ILE A 165 9.04 -11.95 -11.47
C ILE A 165 7.58 -11.59 -11.77
N PHE A 166 6.93 -10.81 -10.90
CA PHE A 166 5.58 -10.31 -11.13
C PHE A 166 5.47 -9.55 -12.46
N ILE A 167 6.39 -8.63 -12.75
CA ILE A 167 6.40 -7.89 -14.03
C ILE A 167 6.55 -8.84 -15.21
N ILE A 168 7.46 -9.82 -15.12
CA ILE A 168 7.68 -10.80 -16.19
C ILE A 168 6.41 -11.63 -16.45
N ILE A 169 5.78 -12.15 -15.40
CA ILE A 169 4.56 -12.96 -15.51
C ILE A 169 3.40 -12.11 -16.02
N ALA A 170 3.23 -10.88 -15.54
CA ALA A 170 2.21 -9.95 -16.01
C ALA A 170 2.38 -9.64 -17.51
N TYR A 171 3.63 -9.49 -17.98
CA TYR A 171 3.94 -9.34 -19.39
C TYR A 171 3.54 -10.59 -20.18
N ILE A 172 3.97 -11.79 -19.76
CA ILE A 172 3.59 -13.06 -20.42
C ILE A 172 2.06 -13.23 -20.49
N ASN A 173 1.36 -12.90 -19.40
CA ASN A 173 -0.10 -12.96 -19.34
C ASN A 173 -0.77 -11.95 -20.30
N SER A 174 -0.21 -10.74 -20.43
CA SER A 174 -0.72 -9.69 -21.31
C SER A 174 -0.67 -10.03 -22.80
N PHE A 175 0.25 -10.90 -23.22
CA PHE A 175 0.34 -11.38 -24.61
C PHE A 175 -0.52 -12.64 -24.87
N HIS A 176 -1.31 -13.07 -23.89
CA HIS A 176 -2.17 -14.25 -23.98
C HIS A 176 -1.43 -15.53 -24.41
N LEU A 177 -0.13 -15.68 -24.08
CA LEU A 177 0.64 -16.88 -24.42
C LEU A 177 0.19 -18.14 -23.66
N LEU A 178 -0.59 -17.97 -22.59
CA LEU A 178 -1.03 -19.07 -21.72
C LEU A 178 -2.48 -19.46 -22.02
N PRO A 179 -2.81 -20.77 -22.05
CA PRO A 179 -4.19 -21.24 -22.18
C PRO A 179 -5.07 -20.70 -21.03
N GLN A 180 -6.30 -20.25 -21.35
CA GLN A 180 -7.21 -19.68 -20.35
C GLN A 180 -7.50 -20.64 -19.19
N ILE A 181 -7.59 -21.96 -19.45
CA ILE A 181 -7.81 -22.97 -18.41
C ILE A 181 -6.67 -23.02 -17.38
N LEU A 182 -5.44 -22.81 -17.83
CA LEU A 182 -4.26 -22.78 -16.97
C LEU A 182 -4.28 -21.52 -16.10
N VAL A 183 -4.61 -20.37 -16.69
CA VAL A 183 -4.73 -19.09 -15.96
C VAL A 183 -5.80 -19.18 -14.86
N GLN A 184 -6.99 -19.71 -15.16
CA GLN A 184 -8.07 -19.85 -14.17
C GLN A 184 -7.71 -20.83 -13.04
N SER A 185 -7.03 -21.92 -13.37
CA SER A 185 -6.54 -22.87 -12.36
C SER A 185 -5.52 -22.22 -11.43
N ILE A 186 -4.61 -21.40 -11.98
CA ILE A 186 -3.62 -20.63 -11.20
C ILE A 186 -4.32 -19.61 -10.30
N ILE A 187 -5.29 -18.83 -10.81
CA ILE A 187 -6.04 -17.83 -10.02
C ILE A 187 -6.81 -18.51 -8.87
N THR A 188 -7.41 -19.67 -9.12
CA THR A 188 -8.13 -20.43 -8.08
C THR A 188 -7.17 -20.90 -6.99
N LEU A 189 -6.01 -21.43 -7.38
CA LEU A 189 -4.97 -21.87 -6.45
C LEU A 189 -4.41 -20.68 -5.66
N ASP A 190 -4.15 -19.55 -6.32
CA ASP A 190 -3.73 -18.30 -5.69
C ASP A 190 -4.73 -17.84 -4.63
N THR A 191 -6.03 -17.81 -4.96
CA THR A 191 -7.10 -17.44 -4.02
C THR A 191 -7.10 -18.34 -2.79
N ILE A 192 -6.91 -19.65 -2.97
CA ILE A 192 -6.82 -20.61 -1.86
C ILE A 192 -5.59 -20.30 -0.99
N LEU A 193 -4.41 -20.16 -1.59
CA LEU A 193 -3.18 -19.86 -0.85
C LEU A 193 -3.25 -18.51 -0.13
N LEU A 194 -3.81 -17.49 -0.78
CA LEU A 194 -4.02 -16.16 -0.22
C LEU A 194 -4.96 -16.21 0.98
N SER A 195 -6.07 -16.95 0.86
CA SER A 195 -7.03 -17.13 1.96
C SER A 195 -6.37 -17.82 3.17
N MET A 196 -5.54 -18.85 2.93
CA MET A 196 -4.79 -19.53 3.97
C MET A 196 -3.77 -18.59 4.63
N ALA A 197 -3.04 -17.80 3.84
CA ALA A 197 -2.07 -16.84 4.35
C ALA A 197 -2.72 -15.75 5.21
N MET A 198 -3.86 -15.19 4.76
CA MET A 198 -4.62 -14.20 5.52
C MET A 198 -5.24 -14.78 6.78
N ALA A 199 -5.73 -16.02 6.74
CA ALA A 199 -6.22 -16.71 7.93
C ALA A 199 -5.11 -16.94 8.96
N ALA A 200 -3.92 -17.37 8.52
CA ALA A 200 -2.75 -17.54 9.39
C ALA A 200 -2.28 -16.21 10.01
N LEU A 201 -2.30 -15.12 9.21
CA LEU A 201 -1.98 -13.78 9.69
C LEU A 201 -3.00 -13.31 10.75
N GLY A 202 -4.29 -13.60 10.55
CA GLY A 202 -5.33 -13.35 11.56
C GLY A 202 -5.09 -14.12 12.86
N LEU A 203 -4.78 -15.42 12.78
CA LEU A 203 -4.54 -16.29 13.95
C LEU A 203 -3.29 -15.91 14.76
N THR A 204 -2.26 -15.39 14.09
CA THR A 204 -1.01 -14.94 14.73
C THR A 204 -1.10 -13.52 15.30
N THR A 205 -2.19 -12.79 14.99
CA THR A 205 -2.41 -11.44 15.53
C THR A 205 -2.92 -11.53 16.97
N HIS A 206 -2.00 -11.45 17.93
CA HIS A 206 -2.36 -11.45 19.35
C HIS A 206 -2.96 -10.10 19.80
N ILE A 207 -4.10 -10.13 20.51
CA ILE A 207 -4.71 -8.96 21.16
C ILE A 207 -3.72 -8.23 22.08
N SER A 208 -2.77 -8.96 22.67
CA SER A 208 -1.71 -8.39 23.50
C SER A 208 -0.78 -7.46 22.70
N ALA A 209 -0.47 -7.76 21.44
CA ALA A 209 0.33 -6.89 20.57
C ALA A 209 -0.40 -5.60 20.22
N ILE A 210 -1.73 -5.67 19.99
CA ILE A 210 -2.59 -4.48 19.79
C ILE A 210 -2.57 -3.60 21.04
N ARG A 211 -2.70 -4.20 22.23
CA ARG A 211 -2.69 -3.47 23.50
C ARG A 211 -1.32 -2.86 23.82
N GLN A 212 -0.23 -3.56 23.49
CA GLN A 212 1.15 -3.09 23.69
C GLN A 212 1.54 -1.94 22.76
N ALA A 213 0.96 -1.86 21.55
CA ALA A 213 1.18 -0.73 20.66
C ALA A 213 0.72 0.62 21.25
N GLY A 214 -0.24 0.59 22.18
CA GLY A 214 -0.75 1.78 22.86
C GLY A 214 -1.76 2.59 22.03
N ILE A 215 -2.53 3.43 22.72
CA ILE A 215 -3.64 4.17 22.10
C ILE A 215 -3.17 5.23 21.11
N LYS A 216 -2.02 5.89 21.38
CA LYS A 216 -1.53 6.99 20.54
C LYS A 216 -1.14 6.51 19.14
N PRO A 217 -0.35 5.43 18.95
CA PRO A 217 -0.08 4.89 17.61
C PRO A 217 -1.34 4.39 16.89
N LEU A 218 -2.31 3.85 17.63
CA LEU A 218 -3.56 3.36 17.05
C LEU A 218 -4.43 4.50 16.48
N VAL A 219 -4.60 5.58 17.24
CA VAL A 219 -5.34 6.77 16.75
C VAL A 219 -4.58 7.44 15.61
N MET A 220 -3.24 7.50 15.68
CA MET A 220 -2.43 8.00 14.57
C MET A 220 -2.64 7.18 13.29
N ALA A 221 -2.63 5.85 13.38
CA ALA A 221 -2.91 4.96 12.26
C ALA A 221 -4.34 5.16 11.71
N LEU A 222 -5.33 5.37 12.58
CA LEU A 222 -6.70 5.71 12.18
C LEU A 222 -6.76 7.03 11.39
N CYS A 223 -6.10 8.07 11.86
CA CYS A 223 -6.03 9.36 11.15
C CYS A 223 -5.38 9.22 9.77
N LEU A 224 -4.29 8.44 9.69
CA LEU A 224 -3.60 8.17 8.42
C LEU A 224 -4.46 7.31 7.47
N PHE A 225 -5.24 6.36 8.01
CA PHE A 225 -6.20 5.59 7.23
C PHE A 225 -7.29 6.50 6.65
N GLY A 226 -7.90 7.37 7.47
CA GLY A 226 -8.88 8.35 7.01
C GLY A 226 -8.32 9.29 5.94
N TRP A 227 -7.08 9.77 6.11
CA TRP A 227 -6.40 10.56 5.08
C TRP A 227 -6.20 9.77 3.78
N LEU A 228 -5.77 8.51 3.86
CA LEU A 228 -5.56 7.70 2.67
C LEU A 228 -6.84 7.38 1.93
N THR A 229 -7.96 7.19 2.63
CA THR A 229 -9.25 6.98 1.99
C THR A 229 -9.75 8.28 1.36
N ILE A 230 -9.82 9.38 2.10
CA ILE A 230 -10.41 10.64 1.62
C ILE A 230 -9.44 11.41 0.71
N GLY A 231 -8.22 11.67 1.20
CA GLY A 231 -7.18 12.36 0.45
C GLY A 231 -6.68 11.55 -0.74
N GLY A 232 -6.61 10.22 -0.62
CA GLY A 232 -6.30 9.33 -1.75
C GLY A 232 -7.34 9.42 -2.86
N LEU A 233 -8.64 9.45 -2.54
CA LEU A 233 -9.70 9.68 -3.53
C LEU A 233 -9.53 11.04 -4.22
N PHE A 234 -9.27 12.09 -3.45
CA PHE A 234 -9.08 13.43 -4.01
C PHE A 234 -7.86 13.51 -4.94
N ILE A 235 -6.72 12.94 -4.52
CA ILE A 235 -5.49 12.90 -5.34
C ILE A 235 -5.73 12.09 -6.63
N ASN A 236 -6.34 10.91 -6.53
CA ASN A 236 -6.62 10.06 -7.69
C ASN A 236 -7.56 10.76 -8.68
N SER A 237 -8.66 11.36 -8.20
CA SER A 237 -9.59 12.10 -9.06
C SER A 237 -8.94 13.32 -9.71
N SER A 238 -8.06 14.04 -8.99
CA SER A 238 -7.33 15.20 -9.52
C SER A 238 -6.33 14.79 -10.60
N MET A 239 -5.57 13.71 -10.39
CA MET A 239 -4.64 13.19 -11.39
C MET A 239 -5.38 12.80 -12.68
N GLN A 240 -6.56 12.18 -12.58
CA GLN A 240 -7.37 11.85 -13.76
C GLN A 240 -7.78 13.11 -14.53
N SER A 241 -8.18 14.17 -13.85
CA SER A 241 -8.56 15.43 -14.53
C SER A 241 -7.40 16.15 -15.23
N ILE A 242 -6.15 15.88 -14.82
CA ILE A 242 -4.95 16.52 -15.39
C ILE A 242 -4.43 15.76 -16.62
N PHE A 243 -4.63 14.44 -16.68
CA PHE A 243 -4.13 13.58 -17.75
C PHE A 243 -5.19 13.17 -18.79
N HIS A 244 -6.42 13.70 -18.68
CA HIS A 244 -7.50 13.57 -19.68
C HIS A 244 -7.66 14.82 -20.54
#